data_AF-A0A919STI2-F1
#
_entry.id   AF-A0A919STI2-F1
#
_cell.length_a   1.000
_cell.length_b   1.000
_cell.length_c   1.000
_cell.angle_alpha   90.00
_cell.angle_beta   90.00
_cell.angle_gamma   90.00
#
_symmetry.space_group_name_H-M   'P 1'
#
loop_
_entity.id
_entity.type
_entity.pdbx_description
1 polymer ?
#
loop_
_entity_poly.entity_id
_entity_poly.type
_entity_poly.pdbx_seq_one_letter_code
_entity_poly.pdbx_strand_id
1 'polypeptide(L)'
;MRMAHWAVIIPADRWATERLFHHDTLTVAGSAGVKPAAGDEVLLVAGDEVPHVVGLGVVAEQETRRRGAHGVPEVEIVYSRRSFDEPVPAEGLTLDEAVAAIGEDVFRGLAAKLGGDRDKQTWLVSLDLPIEAASPAEAVRQFWSYVLELGPSELPTFVSPSGDELAMQAFVLGEEANLDPEEDEED
;
A
#
# COMPACT_ATOMS: atom_id res chain seq x y z
N MET A 1 4.40 29.76 5.75
CA MET A 1 5.07 28.78 6.63
C MET A 1 6.03 27.99 5.77
N ARG A 2 7.21 27.63 6.29
CA ARG A 2 8.13 26.73 5.57
C ARG A 2 7.61 25.32 5.78
N MET A 3 7.30 24.60 4.70
CA MET A 3 7.01 23.17 4.76
C MET A 3 8.31 22.44 5.07
N ALA A 4 8.31 21.61 6.11
CA ALA A 4 9.44 20.73 6.39
C ALA A 4 9.27 19.41 5.62
N HIS A 5 10.38 18.69 5.47
CA HIS A 5 10.42 17.41 4.77
C HIS A 5 10.90 16.34 5.75
N TRP A 6 10.22 15.20 5.75
CA TRP A 6 10.48 14.10 6.66
C TRP A 6 10.65 12.79 5.89
N ALA A 7 11.50 11.91 6.40
CA ALA A 7 11.50 10.51 6.04
C ALA A 7 10.86 9.71 7.18
N VAL A 8 9.97 8.79 6.83
CA VAL A 8 9.22 7.96 7.77
C VAL A 8 9.42 6.49 7.40
N ILE A 9 9.92 5.70 8.35
CA ILE A 9 10.09 4.26 8.19
C ILE A 9 8.75 3.56 8.41
N ILE A 10 8.34 2.74 7.44
CA ILE A 10 7.22 1.82 7.55
C ILE A 10 7.76 0.46 8.02
N PRO A 11 7.27 -0.10 9.14
CA PRO A 11 7.63 -1.46 9.55
C PRO A 11 7.30 -2.49 8.46
N ALA A 12 8.10 -3.55 8.34
CA ALA A 12 7.94 -4.58 7.29
C ALA A 12 6.51 -5.15 7.23
N ASP A 13 5.93 -5.54 8.37
CA ASP A 13 4.55 -6.06 8.43
C ASP A 13 3.51 -5.03 7.98
N ARG A 14 3.74 -3.75 8.29
CA ARG A 14 2.86 -2.68 7.84
C ARG A 14 2.97 -2.47 6.34
N TRP A 15 4.19 -2.46 5.79
CA TRP A 15 4.39 -2.33 4.36
C TRP A 15 3.78 -3.50 3.60
N ALA A 16 3.94 -4.74 4.09
CA ALA A 16 3.27 -5.91 3.55
C ALA A 16 1.75 -5.72 3.53
N THR A 17 1.14 -5.26 4.62
CA THR A 17 -0.30 -4.97 4.68
C THR A 17 -0.76 -3.88 3.71
N GLU A 18 0.03 -2.81 3.55
CA GLU A 18 -0.29 -1.70 2.64
C GLU A 18 -0.26 -2.10 1.16
N ARG A 19 0.48 -3.15 0.79
CA ARG A 19 0.42 -3.74 -0.55
C ARG A 19 -0.90 -4.48 -0.81
N LEU A 20 -1.54 -4.98 0.25
CA LEU A 20 -2.75 -5.79 0.13
C LEU A 20 -4.03 -4.96 0.09
N PHE A 21 -4.05 -3.85 0.84
CA PHE A 21 -5.27 -3.08 1.07
C PHE A 21 -5.07 -1.61 0.75
N HIS A 22 -6.07 -1.03 0.08
CA HIS A 22 -6.08 0.40 -0.21
C HIS A 22 -6.46 1.21 1.04
N HIS A 23 -5.50 1.93 1.62
CA HIS A 23 -5.74 2.91 2.70
C HIS A 23 -5.39 4.32 2.25
N ASP A 24 -6.27 5.29 2.49
CA ASP A 24 -6.01 6.71 2.21
C ASP A 24 -5.02 7.36 3.17
N THR A 25 -4.88 6.79 4.36
CA THR A 25 -3.95 7.27 5.38
C THR A 25 -3.11 6.14 5.97
N LEU A 26 -1.95 6.53 6.48
CA LEU A 26 -1.03 5.68 7.20
C LEU A 26 -0.75 6.29 8.57
N THR A 27 -0.90 5.50 9.62
CA THR A 27 -0.50 5.89 10.98
C THR A 27 0.73 5.11 11.39
N VAL A 28 1.78 5.83 11.80
CA VAL A 28 3.04 5.26 12.28
C VAL A 28 3.38 5.78 13.67
N ALA A 29 4.26 5.06 14.37
CA ALA A 29 4.86 5.56 15.58
C ALA A 29 5.69 6.83 15.28
N GLY A 30 5.54 7.85 16.11
CA GLY A 30 6.44 9.01 16.07
C GLY A 30 7.82 8.69 16.66
N SER A 31 8.76 9.63 16.52
CA SER A 31 10.09 9.56 17.16
C SER A 31 10.25 10.66 18.20
N ALA A 32 10.99 10.36 19.27
CA ALA A 32 11.20 11.31 20.37
C ALA A 32 12.10 12.47 19.92
N GLY A 33 11.72 13.71 20.20
CA GLY A 33 12.54 14.89 19.89
C GLY A 33 12.25 15.53 18.53
N VAL A 34 11.50 14.87 17.65
CA VAL A 34 10.97 15.44 16.41
C VAL A 34 9.46 15.63 16.50
N LYS A 35 8.93 16.61 15.74
CA LYS A 35 7.51 16.90 15.72
C LYS A 35 7.09 17.40 14.34
N PRO A 36 6.80 16.48 13.40
CA PRO A 36 6.19 16.85 12.13
C PRO A 36 4.90 17.64 12.36
N ALA A 37 4.72 18.71 11.59
CA ALA A 37 3.54 19.55 11.63
C ALA A 37 2.60 19.22 10.48
N ALA A 38 1.30 19.48 10.67
CA ALA A 38 0.31 19.29 9.61
C ALA A 38 0.73 20.06 8.34
N GLY A 39 0.63 19.38 7.20
CA GLY A 39 1.05 19.90 5.90
C GLY A 39 2.53 19.75 5.59
N ASP A 40 3.37 19.24 6.50
CA ASP A 40 4.74 18.85 6.15
C ASP A 40 4.74 17.67 5.17
N GLU A 41 5.70 17.66 4.24
CA GLU A 41 5.82 16.62 3.22
C GLU A 41 6.63 15.42 3.76
N VAL A 42 6.24 14.21 3.33
CA VAL A 42 6.79 12.95 3.85
C VAL A 42 7.21 12.02 2.72
N LEU A 43 8.42 11.49 2.81
CA LEU A 43 8.89 10.30 2.10
C LEU A 43 8.62 9.07 2.98
N LEU A 44 7.94 8.09 2.42
CA LEU A 44 7.71 6.81 3.06
C LEU A 44 8.80 5.83 2.63
N VAL A 45 9.45 5.21 3.60
CA VAL A 45 10.61 4.36 3.40
C VAL A 45 10.37 2.99 4.02
N ALA A 46 10.71 1.92 3.33
CA ALA A 46 10.62 0.56 3.85
C ALA A 46 11.85 -0.27 3.44
N GLY A 47 12.07 -1.38 4.14
CA GLY A 47 13.23 -2.25 3.96
C GLY A 47 14.37 -1.92 4.93
N ASP A 48 14.84 -2.94 5.65
CA ASP A 48 15.82 -2.78 6.72
C ASP A 48 17.27 -2.68 6.20
N GLU A 49 17.69 -3.64 5.37
CA GLU A 49 19.07 -3.69 4.85
C GLU A 49 19.28 -2.77 3.64
N VAL A 50 18.29 -2.71 2.75
CA VAL A 50 18.30 -1.84 1.57
C VAL A 50 17.03 -1.00 1.60
N PRO A 51 17.10 0.26 2.07
CA PRO A 51 15.93 1.10 2.18
C PRO A 51 15.44 1.53 0.80
N HIS A 52 14.13 1.45 0.61
CA HIS A 52 13.44 1.90 -0.58
C HIS A 52 12.41 2.95 -0.23
N VAL A 53 12.24 3.94 -1.09
CA VAL A 53 11.11 4.85 -1.05
C VAL A 53 9.92 4.16 -1.69
N VAL A 54 8.85 4.05 -0.91
CA VAL A 54 7.64 3.31 -1.28
C VAL A 54 6.42 4.20 -1.45
N GLY A 55 6.53 5.50 -1.14
CA GLY A 55 5.46 6.45 -1.33
C GLY A 55 5.78 7.87 -0.88
N LEU A 56 4.82 8.75 -1.09
CA LEU A 56 4.82 10.15 -0.67
C LEU A 56 3.53 10.45 0.10
N GLY A 57 3.62 11.38 1.02
CA GLY A 57 2.45 11.86 1.73
C GLY A 57 2.64 13.23 2.34
N VAL A 58 1.62 13.65 3.06
CA VAL A 58 1.62 14.86 3.87
C VAL A 58 1.13 14.52 5.27
N VAL A 59 1.72 15.15 6.28
CA VAL A 59 1.25 14.98 7.66
C VAL A 59 -0.17 15.54 7.76
N ALA A 60 -1.10 14.72 8.25
CA ALA A 60 -2.50 15.10 8.40
C ALA A 60 -2.70 16.19 9.48
N GLU A 61 -3.79 16.95 9.38
CA GLU A 61 -4.26 17.77 10.51
C GLU A 61 -4.76 16.84 11.63
N GLN A 62 -4.01 16.78 12.74
CA GLN A 62 -4.39 15.93 13.86
C GLN A 62 -5.55 16.55 14.66
N GLU A 63 -6.76 16.01 14.53
CA GLU A 63 -7.89 16.36 15.42
C GLU A 63 -7.69 15.83 16.84
N THR A 64 -7.03 14.67 17.01
CA THR A 64 -6.70 14.08 18.32
C THR A 64 -5.34 13.39 18.31
N ARG A 65 -4.39 13.86 19.12
CA ARG A 65 -3.10 13.19 19.33
C ARG A 65 -3.32 11.87 20.05
N ARG A 66 -3.38 10.76 19.31
CA ARG A 66 -3.22 9.43 19.92
C ARG A 66 -1.78 9.32 20.42
N ARG A 67 -1.64 8.95 21.69
CA ARG A 67 -0.33 8.62 22.26
C ARG A 67 -0.01 7.20 21.81
N GLY A 68 1.05 7.05 21.03
CA GLY A 68 1.62 5.75 20.74
C GLY A 68 2.39 5.20 21.93
N ALA A 69 3.15 4.13 21.69
CA ALA A 69 4.00 3.50 22.69
C ALA A 69 4.92 4.54 23.37
N HIS A 70 5.13 4.40 24.68
CA HIS A 70 5.98 5.28 25.49
C HIS A 70 5.57 6.77 25.52
N GLY A 71 4.33 7.10 25.13
CA GLY A 71 3.78 8.45 25.21
C GLY A 71 4.24 9.39 24.09
N VAL A 72 4.92 8.86 23.07
CA VAL A 72 5.27 9.59 21.85
C VAL A 72 4.02 9.65 20.96
N PRO A 73 3.60 10.83 20.47
CA PRO A 73 2.46 10.94 19.57
C PRO A 73 2.70 10.17 18.28
N GLU A 74 1.69 9.45 17.80
CA GLU A 74 1.72 8.88 16.45
C GLU A 74 1.67 10.00 15.41
N VAL A 75 2.15 9.68 14.20
CA VAL A 75 2.07 10.55 13.04
C VAL A 75 1.12 9.91 12.05
N GLU A 76 0.10 10.68 11.63
CA GLU A 76 -0.82 10.27 10.58
C GLU A 76 -0.44 10.99 9.28
N ILE A 77 -0.38 10.22 8.20
CA ILE A 77 0.11 10.65 6.90
C ILE A 77 -0.99 10.36 5.88
N VAL A 78 -1.42 11.39 5.16
CA VAL A 78 -2.30 11.24 4.00
C VAL A 78 -1.43 10.92 2.80
N TYR A 79 -1.73 9.82 2.10
CA TYR A 79 -0.99 9.48 0.88
C TYR A 79 -1.25 10.52 -0.20
N SER A 80 -0.17 11.11 -0.69
CA SER A 80 -0.20 11.85 -1.97
C SER A 80 0.20 10.94 -3.11
N ARG A 81 0.99 9.89 -2.83
CA ARG A 81 1.40 8.89 -3.82
C ARG A 81 1.80 7.56 -3.20
N ARG A 82 1.50 6.46 -3.88
CA ARG A 82 1.91 5.09 -3.51
C ARG A 82 2.73 4.49 -4.64
N SER A 83 3.81 3.79 -4.29
CA SER A 83 4.71 3.11 -5.22
C SER A 83 5.18 1.78 -4.63
N PHE A 84 4.23 1.03 -4.07
CA PHE A 84 4.54 -0.18 -3.31
C PHE A 84 5.03 -1.33 -4.20
N ASP A 85 4.55 -1.37 -5.45
CA ASP A 85 4.88 -2.43 -6.42
C ASP A 85 6.13 -2.11 -7.25
N GLU A 86 6.49 -0.82 -7.36
CA GLU A 86 7.71 -0.34 -8.00
C GLU A 86 8.43 0.65 -7.08
N PRO A 87 9.01 0.17 -5.96
CA PRO A 87 9.70 1.02 -5.02
C PRO A 87 11.06 1.46 -5.59
N VAL A 88 11.53 2.65 -5.23
CA VAL A 88 12.82 3.18 -5.72
C VAL A 88 13.88 3.16 -4.63
N PRO A 89 15.15 2.86 -4.93
CA PRO A 89 16.21 2.86 -3.92
C PRO A 89 16.34 4.22 -3.20
N ALA A 90 16.38 4.21 -1.87
CA ALA A 90 16.54 5.41 -1.03
C ALA A 90 18.02 5.82 -0.88
N GLU A 91 18.75 5.87 -1.99
CA GLU A 91 20.17 6.21 -2.01
C GLU A 91 20.45 7.56 -1.33
N GLY A 92 21.45 7.59 -0.44
CA GLY A 92 21.86 8.80 0.28
C GLY A 92 20.99 9.13 1.50
N LEU A 93 20.04 8.27 1.85
CA LEU A 93 19.24 8.38 3.06
C LEU A 93 19.81 7.47 4.16
N THR A 94 20.11 8.04 5.32
CA THR A 94 20.47 7.31 6.53
C THR A 94 19.41 7.57 7.59
N LEU A 95 18.70 6.53 8.02
CA LEU A 95 17.61 6.63 8.99
C LEU A 95 17.95 5.81 10.23
N ASP A 96 18.18 6.51 11.34
CA ASP A 96 18.42 5.89 12.64
C ASP A 96 17.15 5.88 13.52
N GLU A 97 16.11 6.60 13.10
CA GLU A 97 14.84 6.78 13.80
C GLU A 97 13.65 6.55 12.87
N ALA A 98 12.49 6.19 13.43
CA ALA A 98 11.28 5.93 12.65
C ALA A 98 10.76 7.17 11.90
N VAL A 99 11.07 8.37 12.40
CA VAL A 99 10.73 9.66 11.77
C VAL A 99 11.96 10.55 11.84
N ALA A 100 12.53 10.93 10.70
CA ALA A 100 13.73 11.76 10.62
C ALA A 100 13.51 12.99 9.74
N ALA A 101 14.02 14.15 10.16
CA ALA A 101 14.02 15.35 9.33
C ALA A 101 15.05 15.21 8.21
N ILE A 102 14.68 15.63 7.00
CA ILE A 102 15.56 15.56 5.84
C ILE A 102 15.65 16.90 5.11
N GLY A 103 16.75 17.08 4.39
CA GLY A 103 16.94 18.26 3.54
C GLY A 103 15.98 18.25 2.35
N GLU A 104 15.57 19.44 1.92
CA GLU A 104 14.68 19.62 0.76
C GLU A 104 15.28 19.01 -0.52
N ASP A 105 16.58 19.17 -0.76
CA ASP A 105 17.24 18.61 -1.95
C ASP A 105 17.17 17.07 -2.00
N VAL A 106 17.35 16.42 -0.84
CA VAL A 106 17.22 14.96 -0.72
C VAL A 106 15.78 14.54 -0.96
N PHE A 107 14.83 15.24 -0.35
CA PHE A 107 13.41 14.98 -0.54
C PHE A 107 13.01 15.08 -2.02
N ARG A 108 13.33 16.20 -2.67
CA ARG A 108 12.97 16.46 -4.06
C ARG A 108 13.64 15.47 -5.02
N GLY A 109 14.90 15.12 -4.76
CA GLY A 109 15.62 14.11 -5.57
C GLY A 109 14.96 12.74 -5.55
N LEU A 110 14.61 12.24 -4.36
CA LEU A 110 13.95 10.94 -4.20
C LEU A 110 12.49 10.95 -4.68
N ALA A 111 11.74 12.03 -4.38
CA ALA A 111 10.37 12.19 -4.86
C ALA A 111 10.29 12.23 -6.40
N ALA A 112 11.27 12.86 -7.06
CA ALA A 112 11.36 12.88 -8.52
C ALA A 112 11.65 11.50 -9.11
N LYS A 113 12.45 10.66 -8.44
CA LYS A 113 12.75 9.28 -8.88
C LYS A 113 11.51 8.40 -8.94
N LEU A 114 10.54 8.61 -8.03
CA LEU A 114 9.28 7.87 -8.09
C LEU A 114 8.52 8.16 -9.41
N GLY A 115 8.71 9.33 -10.05
CA GLY A 115 8.07 9.70 -11.33
C GLY A 115 6.86 10.63 -11.17
N GLY A 116 5.92 10.64 -12.12
CA GLY A 116 4.62 11.32 -11.99
C GLY A 116 3.48 10.35 -11.68
N ASP A 117 2.31 10.85 -11.30
CA ASP A 117 1.12 10.01 -11.20
C ASP A 117 0.89 9.30 -12.53
N ARG A 118 0.75 7.98 -12.47
CA ARG A 118 0.38 7.18 -13.65
C ARG A 118 -1.04 7.55 -14.04
N ASP A 119 -1.29 7.60 -15.34
CA ASP A 119 -2.64 7.80 -15.84
C ASP A 119 -3.55 6.71 -15.30
N LYS A 120 -4.65 7.14 -14.67
CA LYS A 120 -5.63 6.20 -14.13
C LYS A 120 -6.35 5.52 -15.28
N GLN A 121 -6.34 4.19 -15.24
CA GLN A 121 -7.12 3.36 -16.14
C GLN A 121 -8.27 2.71 -15.38
N THR A 122 -9.39 2.50 -16.06
CA THR A 122 -10.51 1.73 -15.52
C THR A 122 -10.20 0.24 -15.66
N TRP A 123 -10.29 -0.48 -14.55
CA TRP A 123 -10.12 -1.93 -14.48
C TRP A 123 -11.47 -2.60 -14.18
N LEU A 124 -11.72 -3.74 -14.81
CA LEU A 124 -12.80 -4.65 -14.45
C LEU A 124 -12.22 -5.67 -13.48
N VAL A 125 -12.86 -5.83 -12.32
CA VAL A 125 -12.43 -6.76 -11.27
C VAL A 125 -13.62 -7.63 -10.88
N SER A 126 -13.49 -8.94 -11.03
CA SER A 126 -14.54 -9.91 -10.71
C SER A 126 -14.03 -11.06 -9.86
N LEU A 127 -14.94 -11.66 -9.08
CA LEU A 127 -14.77 -12.98 -8.50
C LEU A 127 -15.63 -13.94 -9.31
N ASP A 128 -15.05 -15.04 -9.80
CA ASP A 128 -15.80 -16.10 -10.46
C ASP A 128 -15.71 -17.38 -9.63
N LEU A 129 -16.87 -17.86 -9.15
CA LEU A 129 -16.97 -19.03 -8.29
C LEU A 129 -17.96 -20.02 -8.92
N PRO A 130 -17.52 -21.25 -9.27
CA PRO A 130 -18.40 -22.26 -9.84
C PRO A 130 -19.33 -22.83 -8.76
N ILE A 131 -20.53 -22.25 -8.63
CA ILE A 131 -21.50 -22.62 -7.59
C ILE A 131 -22.66 -23.42 -8.19
N GLU A 132 -22.82 -24.64 -7.72
CA GLU A 132 -23.99 -25.47 -8.02
C GLU A 132 -25.09 -25.24 -6.96
N ALA A 133 -26.29 -24.84 -7.39
CA ALA A 133 -27.41 -24.56 -6.50
C ALA A 133 -28.77 -24.82 -7.16
N ALA A 134 -29.81 -25.06 -6.38
CA ALA A 134 -31.15 -25.36 -6.91
C ALA A 134 -31.87 -24.14 -7.50
N SER A 135 -31.35 -22.93 -7.24
CA SER A 135 -31.88 -21.68 -7.82
C SER A 135 -30.82 -20.57 -7.87
N PRO A 136 -31.00 -19.54 -8.73
CA PRO A 136 -30.11 -18.38 -8.77
C PRO A 136 -29.99 -17.66 -7.42
N ALA A 137 -31.09 -17.53 -6.68
CA ALA A 137 -31.07 -16.87 -5.37
C ALA A 137 -30.29 -17.69 -4.32
N GLU A 138 -30.25 -19.00 -4.45
CA GLU A 138 -29.42 -19.87 -3.60
C GLU A 138 -27.95 -19.79 -3.98
N ALA A 139 -27.62 -19.77 -5.28
CA ALA A 139 -26.26 -19.56 -5.74
C ALA A 139 -25.67 -18.26 -5.16
N VAL A 140 -26.44 -17.15 -5.17
CA VAL A 140 -26.02 -15.88 -4.57
C VAL A 140 -25.83 -15.99 -3.05
N ARG A 141 -26.65 -16.76 -2.33
CA ARG A 141 -26.45 -16.98 -0.89
C ARG A 141 -25.16 -17.75 -0.62
N GLN A 142 -24.93 -18.82 -1.37
CA GLN A 142 -23.70 -19.62 -1.25
C GLN A 142 -22.46 -18.79 -1.65
N PHE A 143 -22.56 -17.95 -2.68
CA PHE A 143 -21.49 -17.03 -3.08
C PHE A 143 -21.03 -16.17 -1.90
N TRP A 144 -21.97 -15.52 -1.22
CA TRP A 144 -21.63 -14.69 -0.05
C TRP A 144 -21.09 -15.50 1.12
N SER A 145 -21.55 -16.74 1.30
CA SER A 145 -20.96 -17.66 2.28
C SER A 145 -19.49 -17.94 1.95
N TYR A 146 -19.15 -18.32 0.71
CA TYR A 146 -17.76 -18.56 0.30
C TYR A 146 -16.89 -17.32 0.41
N VAL A 147 -17.40 -16.15 0.02
CA VAL A 147 -16.66 -14.89 0.13
C VAL A 147 -16.29 -14.58 1.59
N LEU A 148 -17.20 -14.85 2.53
CA LEU A 148 -16.96 -14.63 3.95
C LEU A 148 -16.04 -15.69 4.58
N GLU A 149 -16.11 -16.93 4.11
CA GLU A 149 -15.35 -18.06 4.66
C GLU A 149 -13.89 -18.06 4.19
N LEU A 150 -13.65 -17.85 2.90
CA LEU A 150 -12.31 -17.90 2.28
C LEU A 150 -11.59 -16.56 2.37
N GLY A 151 -12.31 -15.46 2.14
CA GLY A 151 -11.76 -14.11 2.21
C GLY A 151 -10.69 -13.80 1.14
N PRO A 152 -10.07 -12.62 1.22
CA PRO A 152 -9.20 -12.10 0.16
C PRO A 152 -7.86 -12.85 0.00
N SER A 153 -7.43 -13.63 1.00
CA SER A 153 -6.20 -14.42 0.95
C SER A 153 -6.33 -15.72 0.15
N GLU A 154 -7.55 -16.19 -0.09
CA GLU A 154 -7.81 -17.48 -0.74
C GLU A 154 -8.62 -17.32 -2.04
N LEU A 155 -9.31 -16.19 -2.22
CA LEU A 155 -10.16 -15.95 -3.39
C LEU A 155 -9.38 -15.26 -4.52
N PRO A 156 -9.25 -15.88 -5.70
CA PRO A 156 -8.68 -15.22 -6.86
C PRO A 156 -9.64 -14.16 -7.41
N THR A 157 -9.11 -12.96 -7.61
CA THR A 157 -9.78 -11.89 -8.34
C THR A 157 -9.27 -11.87 -9.77
N PHE A 158 -10.19 -11.80 -10.73
CA PHE A 158 -9.88 -11.69 -12.14
C PHE A 158 -9.89 -10.22 -12.54
N VAL A 159 -8.79 -9.75 -13.09
CA VAL A 159 -8.56 -8.35 -13.43
C VAL A 159 -8.33 -8.24 -14.92
N SER A 160 -9.05 -7.33 -15.57
CA SER A 160 -8.81 -6.98 -16.97
C SER A 160 -8.96 -5.48 -17.19
N PRO A 161 -8.23 -4.88 -18.15
CA PRO A 161 -8.46 -3.50 -18.51
C PRO A 161 -9.85 -3.31 -19.16
N SER A 162 -10.54 -2.22 -18.82
CA SER A 162 -11.81 -1.90 -19.47
C SER A 162 -11.60 -1.70 -20.98
N GLY A 163 -12.31 -2.47 -21.79
CA GLY A 163 -12.16 -2.47 -23.25
C GLY A 163 -11.20 -3.52 -23.81
N ASP A 164 -10.53 -4.29 -22.94
CA ASP A 164 -9.71 -5.45 -23.30
C ASP A 164 -9.92 -6.60 -22.31
N GLU A 165 -11.14 -7.14 -22.30
CA GLU A 165 -11.56 -8.21 -21.37
C GLU A 165 -10.85 -9.55 -21.62
N LEU A 166 -10.22 -9.73 -22.79
CA LEU A 166 -9.48 -10.94 -23.12
C LEU A 166 -8.10 -10.98 -22.45
N ALA A 167 -7.56 -9.84 -22.02
CA ALA A 167 -6.32 -9.74 -21.24
C ALA A 167 -6.56 -10.02 -19.74
N MET A 168 -7.48 -10.93 -19.42
CA MET A 168 -7.85 -11.27 -18.05
C MET A 168 -6.72 -12.02 -17.35
N GLN A 169 -6.34 -11.54 -16.17
CA GLN A 169 -5.32 -12.16 -15.33
C GLN A 169 -5.86 -12.37 -13.91
N ALA A 170 -5.49 -13.48 -13.28
CA ALA A 170 -5.88 -13.78 -11.91
C ALA A 170 -4.87 -13.19 -10.91
N PHE A 171 -5.39 -12.65 -9.80
CA PHE A 171 -4.61 -12.12 -8.70
C PHE A 171 -5.18 -12.60 -7.35
N VAL A 172 -4.29 -13.01 -6.45
CA VAL A 172 -4.60 -13.23 -5.03
C VAL A 172 -3.84 -12.19 -4.22
N LEU A 173 -4.55 -11.40 -3.42
CA LEU A 173 -3.95 -10.34 -2.59
C LEU A 173 -3.05 -9.34 -3.35
N GLY A 174 -3.28 -9.16 -4.65
CA GLY A 174 -2.51 -8.25 -5.50
C GLY A 174 -1.26 -8.88 -6.13
N GLU A 175 -1.00 -10.16 -5.90
CA GLU A 175 0.03 -10.92 -6.58
C GLU A 175 -0.60 -11.77 -7.69
N GLU A 176 0.06 -11.82 -8.84
CA GLU A 176 -0.40 -12.62 -9.98
C GLU A 176 -0.41 -14.10 -9.60
N ALA A 177 -1.52 -14.77 -9.86
CA ALA A 177 -1.70 -16.18 -9.55
C ALA A 177 -1.86 -16.96 -10.85
N ASN A 178 -1.01 -17.97 -11.06
CA ASN A 178 -1.25 -18.97 -12.09
C ASN A 178 -2.39 -19.88 -11.63
N LEU A 179 -3.39 -20.06 -12.47
CA LEU A 179 -4.52 -20.95 -12.22
C LEU A 179 -4.51 -22.17 -13.13
N ASP A 180 -3.47 -22.35 -13.95
CA ASP A 180 -3.30 -23.53 -14.80
C ASP A 180 -2.70 -24.69 -13.99
N PRO A 181 -3.51 -25.71 -13.64
CA PRO A 181 -3.03 -26.84 -12.87
C PRO A 181 -2.02 -27.71 -13.64
N GLU A 182 -1.89 -27.57 -14.96
CA GLU A 182 -0.92 -28.33 -15.76
C GLU A 182 0.50 -27.73 -15.69
N GLU A 183 0.66 -26.46 -15.27
CA GLU A 183 1.98 -25.81 -15.14
C GLU A 183 2.60 -25.99 -13.74
N ASP A 184 1.81 -26.40 -12.73
CA ASP A 184 2.28 -26.65 -11.34
C ASP A 184 3.00 -28.00 -11.15
N GLU A 185 3.08 -28.86 -12.19
CA GLU A 185 3.72 -30.20 -12.12
C GLU A 185 5.24 -30.20 -12.47
N GLU A 186 5.85 -29.05 -12.77
CA GLU A 186 7.29 -28.92 -13.05
C GLU A 186 8.09 -28.30 -11.87
N ASP A 187 8.21 -29.03 -10.75
CA ASP A 187 9.24 -28.76 -9.71
C ASP A 187 9.81 -30.06 -9.10
#